data_AF-A0A4Y8WXT0-F1
#
_entry.id   AF-A0A4Y8WXT0-F1
#
_cell.length_a   1.000
_cell.length_b   1.000
_cell.length_c   1.000
_cell.angle_alpha   90.00
_cell.angle_beta   90.00
_cell.angle_gamma   90.00
#
_symmetry.space_group_name_H-M   'P 1'
#
loop_
_entity.id
_entity.type
_entity.pdbx_description
1 polymer ?
#
loop_
_entity_poly.entity_id
_entity_poly.type
_entity_poly.pdbx_seq_one_letter_code
_entity_poly.pdbx_strand_id
1 'polypeptide(L)'
;MNTSHLRAEVERRYAALDLPAWPAPRPDGAPPANKEYSRVTDPQRYRIAGARARLWAEVLGEAGAAVEPDPVQSIPVGGAPERAEPVHRAVQVAPPAGVTGAAPWWLLESDVPQEDGGVLPLLRVAVGRPDLVHDSLPDCGCDACDGGSADLLEGVDDAIVRAVGAGVTLTGHHGLRRGEWQLRWYASGQAVGSDTPLGWTFDELVRACEQIAQGGRPALPRGTEVSVRATWFPGS
;
A
#
# COMPACT_ATOMS: atom_id res chain seq x y z
N MET A 1 -14.41 13.03 -11.77
CA MET A 1 -13.65 13.51 -10.60
C MET A 1 -12.26 12.89 -10.69
N ASN A 2 -11.19 13.68 -10.55
CA ASN A 2 -9.79 13.18 -10.65
C ASN A 2 -9.20 13.03 -9.23
N THR A 3 -8.22 12.14 -9.06
CA THR A 3 -7.56 11.82 -7.79
C THR A 3 -6.99 13.06 -7.08
N SER A 4 -6.52 14.07 -7.80
CA SER A 4 -6.06 15.33 -7.19
C SER A 4 -7.16 16.08 -6.43
N HIS A 5 -8.39 16.07 -6.94
CA HIS A 5 -9.53 16.69 -6.26
C HIS A 5 -9.89 15.90 -5.00
N LEU A 6 -9.89 14.56 -5.09
CA LEU A 6 -10.13 13.69 -3.93
C LEU A 6 -9.09 13.91 -2.84
N ARG A 7 -7.80 13.97 -3.21
CA ARG A 7 -6.70 14.24 -2.27
C ARG A 7 -6.87 15.59 -1.58
N ALA A 8 -7.25 16.63 -2.32
CA ALA A 8 -7.50 17.95 -1.74
C ALA A 8 -8.67 17.95 -0.74
N GLU A 9 -9.74 17.19 -1.02
CA GLU A 9 -10.87 17.06 -0.10
C GLU A 9 -10.50 16.25 1.16
N VAL A 10 -9.72 15.18 1.03
CA VAL A 10 -9.18 14.44 2.17
C VAL A 10 -8.28 15.35 3.01
N GLU A 11 -7.40 16.13 2.39
CA GLU A 11 -6.54 17.10 3.08
C GLU A 11 -7.35 18.08 3.92
N ARG A 12 -8.38 18.68 3.32
CA ARG A 12 -9.27 19.61 4.00
C ARG A 12 -9.97 18.99 5.20
N ARG A 13 -10.46 17.74 5.08
CA ARG A 13 -11.13 17.03 6.18
C ARG A 13 -10.15 16.62 7.28
N TYR A 14 -8.96 16.15 6.90
CA TYR A 14 -7.94 15.72 7.84
C TYR A 14 -7.45 16.89 8.70
N ALA A 15 -7.23 18.07 8.10
CA ALA A 15 -6.85 19.28 8.82
C ALA A 15 -7.87 19.69 9.90
N ALA A 16 -9.15 19.32 9.73
CA ALA A 16 -10.21 19.59 10.71
C ALA A 16 -10.22 18.61 11.89
N LEU A 17 -9.48 17.50 11.83
CA LEU A 17 -9.40 16.52 12.92
C LEU A 17 -8.43 16.91 14.03
N ASP A 18 -7.57 17.90 13.81
CA ASP A 18 -6.57 18.39 14.77
C ASP A 18 -5.73 17.26 15.40
N LEU A 19 -5.32 16.30 14.57
CA LEU A 19 -4.50 15.16 14.98
C LEU A 19 -3.02 15.54 15.16
N PRO A 20 -2.25 14.77 15.95
CA PRO A 20 -0.83 15.04 16.16
C PRO A 20 -0.04 15.15 14.85
N ALA A 21 0.83 16.15 14.78
CA ALA A 21 1.80 16.34 13.71
C ALA A 21 3.20 16.49 14.32
N TRP A 22 4.20 15.93 13.65
CA TRP A 22 5.60 16.04 14.07
C TRP A 22 6.50 16.28 12.85
N PRO A 23 7.53 17.14 12.99
CA PRO A 23 8.47 17.36 11.90
C PRO A 23 9.32 16.11 11.66
N ALA A 24 9.96 16.06 10.49
CA ALA A 24 11.05 15.10 10.26
C ALA A 24 12.08 15.25 11.39
N PRO A 25 12.43 14.18 12.13
CA PRO A 25 13.44 14.22 13.19
C PRO A 25 14.82 14.68 12.72
N ARG A 26 15.10 14.53 11.42
CA ARG A 26 16.37 14.88 10.76
C ARG A 26 16.11 15.72 9.50
N PRO A 27 15.73 17.00 9.65
CA PRO A 27 15.36 17.85 8.52
C PRO A 27 16.56 18.24 7.63
N ASP A 28 17.79 18.08 8.13
CA ASP A 28 19.04 18.32 7.41
C ASP A 28 19.56 17.09 6.65
N GLY A 29 18.87 15.95 6.75
CA GLY A 29 19.27 14.69 6.11
C GLY A 29 20.49 14.05 6.77
N ALA A 30 20.84 14.42 8.01
CA ALA A 30 21.89 13.73 8.75
C ALA A 30 21.62 12.21 8.80
N PRO A 31 22.63 11.35 8.69
CA PRO A 31 22.42 9.91 8.79
C PRO A 31 21.98 9.54 10.22
N PRO A 32 21.04 8.59 10.39
CA PRO A 32 20.63 8.13 11.71
C PRO A 32 21.77 7.40 12.41
N ALA A 33 21.83 7.52 13.73
CA ALA A 33 22.74 6.75 14.56
C ALA A 33 22.26 5.30 14.70
N ASN A 34 23.18 4.34 14.85
CA ASN A 34 22.85 2.91 14.96
C ASN A 34 21.76 2.58 15.99
N LYS A 35 21.77 3.26 17.14
CA LYS A 35 20.77 3.07 18.21
C LYS A 35 19.34 3.43 17.79
N GLU A 36 19.17 4.27 16.77
CA GLU A 36 17.87 4.71 16.30
C GLU A 36 17.16 3.65 15.45
N TYR A 37 17.91 2.72 14.86
CA TYR A 37 17.33 1.56 14.16
C TYR A 37 16.69 0.55 15.12
N SER A 38 17.00 0.63 16.42
CA SER A 38 16.52 -0.31 17.44
C SER A 38 15.58 0.36 18.45
N ARG A 39 15.05 1.54 18.12
CA ARG A 39 14.15 2.28 19.00
C ARG A 39 12.91 2.71 18.22
N VAL A 40 11.77 2.64 18.87
CA VAL A 40 10.49 3.13 18.36
C VAL A 40 9.93 4.11 19.38
N THR A 41 10.15 5.40 19.17
CA THR A 41 9.66 6.45 20.07
C THR A 41 8.21 6.78 19.74
N ASP A 42 7.37 6.75 20.78
CA ASP A 42 5.94 7.06 20.71
C ASP A 42 5.24 6.39 19.51
N PRO A 43 5.20 5.04 19.46
CA PRO A 43 4.61 4.33 18.32
C PRO A 43 3.14 4.70 18.07
N GLN A 44 2.43 5.18 19.10
CA GLN A 44 1.00 5.49 19.00
C GLN A 44 0.71 6.63 18.03
N ARG A 45 1.70 7.51 17.74
CA ARG A 45 1.55 8.60 16.76
C ARG A 45 1.29 8.10 15.34
N TYR A 46 1.70 6.87 14.99
CA TYR A 46 1.44 6.28 13.67
C TYR A 46 -0.04 5.97 13.40
N ARG A 47 -0.93 6.06 14.40
CA ARG A 47 -2.39 5.94 14.20
C ARG A 47 -2.96 6.94 13.20
N ILE A 48 -2.27 8.04 12.95
CA ILE A 48 -2.69 9.03 11.95
C ILE A 48 -2.80 8.44 10.55
N ALA A 49 -2.01 7.40 10.22
CA ALA A 49 -2.09 6.73 8.92
C ALA A 49 -3.47 6.11 8.71
N GLY A 50 -3.95 5.34 9.69
CA GLY A 50 -5.32 4.77 9.67
C GLY A 50 -6.40 5.85 9.64
N ALA A 51 -6.23 6.96 10.38
CA ALA A 51 -7.18 8.07 10.33
C ALA A 51 -7.29 8.70 8.94
N ARG A 52 -6.16 8.98 8.30
CA ARG A 52 -6.09 9.53 6.93
C ARG A 52 -6.71 8.59 5.91
N ALA A 53 -6.40 7.30 6.00
CA ALA A 53 -6.94 6.27 5.12
C ALA A 53 -8.47 6.13 5.21
N ARG A 54 -9.04 6.26 6.42
CA ARG A 54 -10.49 6.21 6.60
C ARG A 54 -11.21 7.38 5.94
N LEU A 55 -10.64 8.58 6.00
CA LEU A 55 -11.16 9.74 5.27
C LEU A 55 -11.13 9.51 3.75
N TRP A 56 -10.09 8.85 3.23
CA TRP A 56 -10.07 8.43 1.84
C TRP A 56 -11.22 7.48 1.49
N ALA A 57 -11.49 6.48 2.33
CA ALA A 57 -12.61 5.56 2.13
C ALA A 57 -13.94 6.32 2.11
N GLU A 58 -14.17 7.25 3.05
CA GLU A 58 -15.36 8.09 3.09
C GLU A 58 -15.51 8.95 1.81
N VAL A 59 -14.46 9.66 1.42
CA VAL A 59 -14.44 10.54 0.23
C VAL A 59 -14.66 9.73 -1.06
N LEU A 60 -14.09 8.52 -1.15
CA LEU A 60 -14.34 7.61 -2.27
C LEU A 60 -15.77 7.07 -2.24
N GLY A 61 -16.33 6.79 -1.07
CA GLY A 61 -17.73 6.41 -0.89
C GLY A 61 -18.69 7.48 -1.43
N GLU A 62 -18.43 8.74 -1.08
CA GLU A 62 -19.18 9.89 -1.62
C GLU A 62 -18.97 10.07 -3.13
N ALA A 63 -17.82 9.64 -3.67
CA ALA A 63 -17.55 9.58 -5.10
C ALA A 63 -18.21 8.38 -5.82
N GLY A 64 -18.98 7.55 -5.10
CA GLY A 64 -19.73 6.43 -5.64
C GLY A 64 -19.07 5.06 -5.49
N ALA A 65 -17.93 4.96 -4.81
CA ALA A 65 -17.36 3.67 -4.41
C ALA A 65 -18.25 2.98 -3.37
N ALA A 66 -18.27 1.65 -3.36
CA ALA A 66 -18.88 0.92 -2.26
C ALA A 66 -17.85 0.75 -1.14
N VAL A 67 -18.25 1.05 0.10
CA VAL A 67 -17.38 1.00 1.28
C VAL A 67 -18.05 0.16 2.33
N GLU A 68 -17.46 -0.99 2.66
CA GLU A 68 -18.07 -1.96 3.56
C GLU A 68 -17.03 -2.49 4.57
N PRO A 69 -17.42 -2.68 5.84
CA PRO A 69 -16.61 -3.45 6.77
C PRO A 69 -16.39 -4.87 6.25
N ASP A 70 -15.16 -5.37 6.32
CA ASP A 70 -14.82 -6.73 5.89
C ASP A 70 -14.51 -7.59 7.13
N PRO A 71 -14.99 -8.84 7.21
CA PRO A 71 -14.75 -9.72 8.35
C PRO A 71 -13.35 -10.33 8.41
N VAL A 72 -12.42 -9.99 7.52
CA VAL A 72 -11.02 -10.44 7.59
C VAL A 72 -10.39 -10.09 8.94
N GLN A 73 -9.92 -11.11 9.66
CA GLN A 73 -9.28 -10.99 10.98
C GLN A 73 -7.79 -11.28 10.96
N SER A 74 -7.27 -11.79 9.84
CA SER A 74 -5.84 -12.07 9.68
C SER A 74 -5.45 -12.20 8.22
N ILE A 75 -4.21 -11.87 7.89
CA ILE A 75 -3.63 -12.04 6.55
C ILE A 75 -2.30 -12.80 6.63
N PRO A 76 -1.95 -13.65 5.64
CA PRO A 76 -0.63 -14.27 5.57
C PRO A 76 0.49 -13.24 5.43
N VAL A 77 1.60 -13.42 6.14
CA VAL A 77 2.80 -12.60 5.95
C VAL A 77 3.73 -13.26 4.94
N GLY A 78 4.11 -12.51 3.89
CA GLY A 78 5.09 -12.97 2.89
C GLY A 78 4.68 -14.25 2.15
N GLY A 79 3.37 -14.48 1.96
CA GLY A 79 2.83 -15.66 1.28
C GLY A 79 2.84 -16.94 2.11
N ALA A 80 3.19 -16.88 3.41
CA ALA A 80 3.22 -18.03 4.31
C ALA A 80 1.97 -18.08 5.21
N PRO A 81 0.99 -18.99 4.97
CA PRO A 81 -0.24 -19.08 5.75
C PRO A 81 -0.03 -19.33 7.24
N GLU A 82 1.03 -20.05 7.60
CA GLU A 82 1.41 -20.35 8.97
C GLU A 82 1.94 -19.13 9.75
N ARG A 83 2.16 -18.01 9.07
CA ARG A 83 2.57 -16.72 9.65
C ARG A 83 1.50 -15.67 9.42
N ALA A 84 0.26 -15.98 9.77
CA ALA A 84 -0.82 -15.01 9.66
C ALA A 84 -0.66 -13.90 10.72
N GLU A 85 -0.75 -12.65 10.30
CA GLU A 85 -0.78 -11.49 11.18
C GLU A 85 -2.22 -11.05 11.47
N PRO A 86 -2.51 -10.59 12.70
CA PRO A 86 -3.85 -10.15 13.07
C PRO A 86 -4.23 -8.86 12.35
N VAL A 87 -5.51 -8.76 11.99
CA VAL A 87 -6.15 -7.55 11.48
C VAL A 87 -7.25 -7.18 12.47
N HIS A 88 -7.16 -5.99 13.04
CA HIS A 88 -8.15 -5.49 14.02
C HIS A 88 -9.30 -4.76 13.35
N ARG A 89 -9.06 -4.17 12.19
CA ARG A 89 -10.09 -3.55 11.37
C ARG A 89 -9.79 -3.75 9.90
N ALA A 90 -10.78 -4.23 9.16
CA ALA A 90 -10.73 -4.32 7.71
C ALA A 90 -11.90 -3.54 7.10
N VAL A 91 -11.61 -2.74 6.08
CA VAL A 91 -12.61 -2.07 5.25
C VAL A 91 -12.30 -2.39 3.80
N GLN A 92 -13.26 -2.95 3.09
CA GLN A 92 -13.20 -3.10 1.64
C GLN A 92 -13.75 -1.84 0.98
N VAL A 93 -13.03 -1.34 -0.02
CA VAL A 93 -13.46 -0.24 -0.88
C VAL A 93 -13.50 -0.79 -2.31
N ALA A 94 -14.69 -0.89 -2.88
CA ALA A 94 -14.90 -1.43 -4.23
C ALA A 94 -15.18 -0.31 -5.25
N PRO A 95 -14.81 -0.51 -6.53
CA PRO A 95 -14.96 0.51 -7.55
C PRO A 95 -16.43 0.95 -7.73
N PRO A 96 -16.69 2.19 -8.18
CA PRO A 96 -18.03 2.62 -8.52
C PRO A 96 -18.72 1.70 -9.54
N ALA A 97 -20.04 1.59 -9.45
CA ALA A 97 -20.83 0.79 -10.37
C ALA A 97 -20.59 1.20 -11.83
N GLY A 98 -20.37 0.20 -12.70
CA GLY A 98 -20.12 0.41 -14.14
C GLY A 98 -18.65 0.61 -14.51
N VAL A 99 -17.73 0.74 -13.54
CA VAL A 99 -16.29 0.75 -13.82
C VAL A 99 -15.82 -0.69 -14.06
N THR A 100 -15.37 -0.98 -15.28
CA THR A 100 -14.92 -2.32 -15.67
C THR A 100 -13.40 -2.45 -15.59
N GLY A 101 -12.91 -3.58 -15.06
CA GLY A 101 -11.47 -3.87 -14.98
C GLY A 101 -10.75 -3.18 -13.82
N ALA A 102 -11.43 -2.35 -13.03
CA ALA A 102 -10.91 -1.84 -11.78
C ALA A 102 -10.93 -2.92 -10.69
N ALA A 103 -9.97 -2.88 -9.77
CA ALA A 103 -9.89 -3.81 -8.64
C ALA A 103 -10.42 -3.14 -7.36
N PRO A 104 -11.14 -3.88 -6.48
CA PRO A 104 -11.35 -3.43 -5.11
C PRO A 104 -10.02 -3.39 -4.35
N TRP A 105 -10.00 -2.67 -3.25
CA TRP A 105 -8.86 -2.61 -2.35
C TRP A 105 -9.32 -2.62 -0.89
N TRP A 106 -8.39 -2.89 0.02
CA TRP A 106 -8.65 -3.03 1.45
C TRP A 106 -7.75 -2.10 2.25
N LEU A 107 -8.36 -1.50 3.27
CA LEU A 107 -7.69 -0.90 4.41
C LEU A 107 -7.65 -1.91 5.53
N LEU A 108 -6.45 -2.33 5.94
CA LEU A 108 -6.26 -3.27 7.02
C LEU A 108 -5.44 -2.59 8.11
N GLU A 109 -6.03 -2.43 9.30
CA GLU A 109 -5.37 -1.85 10.47
C GLU A 109 -5.03 -2.96 11.48
N SER A 110 -3.78 -2.95 11.93
CA SER A 110 -3.22 -3.91 12.88
C SER A 110 -2.39 -3.18 13.93
N ASP A 111 -2.32 -3.74 15.14
CA ASP A 111 -1.41 -3.28 16.20
C ASP A 111 -0.31 -4.33 16.36
N VAL A 112 0.91 -4.02 15.89
CA VAL A 112 2.04 -4.94 15.88
C VAL A 112 2.77 -4.88 17.23
N PRO A 113 2.84 -5.98 18.00
CA PRO A 113 3.56 -6.00 19.28
C PRO A 113 5.02 -5.59 19.13
N GLN A 114 5.52 -4.78 20.06
CA GLN A 114 6.91 -4.34 20.14
C GLN A 114 7.63 -5.06 21.29
N GLU A 115 8.97 -5.12 21.24
CA GLU A 115 9.79 -5.81 22.25
C GLU A 115 9.64 -5.21 23.66
N ASP A 116 9.32 -3.91 23.75
CA ASP A 116 9.12 -3.18 25.00
C ASP A 116 7.71 -3.33 25.60
N GLY A 117 6.87 -4.18 24.98
CA GLY A 117 5.47 -4.40 25.38
C GLY A 117 4.48 -3.36 24.83
N GLY A 118 4.95 -2.39 24.04
CA GLY A 118 4.11 -1.48 23.28
C GLY A 118 3.50 -2.13 22.03
N VAL A 119 2.72 -1.35 21.29
CA VAL A 119 2.21 -1.73 19.97
C VAL A 119 2.53 -0.66 18.94
N LEU A 120 2.88 -1.07 17.72
CA LEU A 120 3.04 -0.20 16.57
C LEU A 120 1.78 -0.30 15.70
N PRO A 121 0.96 0.75 15.61
CA PRO A 121 -0.14 0.82 14.66
C PRO A 121 0.39 0.73 13.24
N LEU A 122 -0.15 -0.19 12.46
CA LEU A 122 0.23 -0.46 11.08
C LEU A 122 -1.01 -0.40 10.19
N LEU A 123 -0.93 0.42 9.16
CA LEU A 123 -1.89 0.44 8.07
C LEU A 123 -1.34 -0.38 6.90
N ARG A 124 -2.16 -1.25 6.33
CA ARG A 124 -1.87 -1.93 5.07
C ARG A 124 -2.91 -1.57 4.02
N VAL A 125 -2.44 -1.34 2.81
CA VAL A 125 -3.26 -1.14 1.62
C VAL A 125 -3.07 -2.37 0.73
N ALA A 126 -4.13 -3.17 0.59
CA ALA A 126 -4.12 -4.37 -0.25
C ALA A 126 -5.04 -4.20 -1.46
N VAL A 127 -4.70 -4.76 -2.62
CA VAL A 127 -5.44 -4.52 -3.88
C VAL A 127 -5.81 -5.84 -4.53
N GLY A 128 -7.04 -5.95 -5.02
CA GLY A 128 -7.61 -7.15 -5.64
C GLY A 128 -7.99 -8.24 -4.64
N ARG A 129 -7.16 -8.49 -3.62
CA ARG A 129 -7.42 -9.39 -2.49
C ARG A 129 -6.79 -8.84 -1.20
N PRO A 130 -7.32 -9.19 0.00
CA PRO A 130 -6.79 -8.69 1.27
C PRO A 130 -5.37 -9.19 1.60
N ASP A 131 -4.97 -10.35 1.08
CA ASP A 131 -3.61 -10.91 1.24
C ASP A 131 -2.58 -10.30 0.27
N LEU A 132 -3.02 -9.58 -0.76
CA LEU A 132 -2.14 -8.93 -1.73
C LEU A 132 -1.82 -7.50 -1.28
N VAL A 133 -1.01 -7.39 -0.22
CA VAL A 133 -0.58 -6.11 0.36
C VAL A 133 0.37 -5.38 -0.60
N HIS A 134 -0.06 -4.20 -1.04
CA HIS A 134 0.71 -3.31 -1.92
C HIS A 134 1.64 -2.38 -1.14
N ASP A 135 1.15 -1.85 -0.02
CA ASP A 135 1.85 -0.89 0.83
C ASP A 135 1.57 -1.17 2.31
N SER A 136 2.55 -0.89 3.18
CA SER A 136 2.46 -0.94 4.63
C SER A 136 3.03 0.34 5.22
N LEU A 137 2.30 0.97 6.13
CA LEU A 137 2.57 2.33 6.61
C LEU A 137 2.44 2.40 8.14
N PRO A 138 3.53 2.74 8.87
CA PRO A 138 4.88 2.97 8.33
C PRO A 138 5.48 1.68 7.73
N ASP A 139 6.39 1.83 6.77
CA ASP A 139 7.17 0.72 6.20
C ASP A 139 8.22 0.19 7.20
N CYS A 140 8.71 1.10 8.05
CA CYS A 140 9.51 0.82 9.23
C CYS A 140 9.15 1.77 10.37
N GLY A 141 8.81 1.24 11.54
CA GLY A 141 8.47 2.05 12.72
C GLY A 141 9.67 2.58 13.50
N CYS A 142 10.91 2.23 13.13
CA CYS A 142 12.08 2.66 13.90
C CYS A 142 12.34 4.16 13.75
N ASP A 143 12.92 4.75 14.79
CA ASP A 143 13.24 6.18 14.82
C ASP A 143 14.12 6.57 13.66
N ALA A 144 15.05 5.71 13.21
CA ALA A 144 15.94 5.98 12.09
C ALA A 144 15.20 6.19 10.75
N CYS A 145 14.05 5.53 10.57
CA CYS A 145 13.22 5.60 9.37
C CYS A 145 12.09 6.63 9.46
N ASP A 146 11.91 7.30 10.61
CA ASP A 146 10.88 8.32 10.76
C ASP A 146 11.17 9.55 9.89
N GLY A 147 10.34 9.75 8.86
CA GLY A 147 10.36 10.92 7.97
C GLY A 147 9.50 12.10 8.45
N GLY A 148 8.79 11.96 9.58
CA GLY A 148 7.81 12.95 10.03
C GLY A 148 6.37 12.59 9.65
N SER A 149 5.40 13.29 10.24
CA SER A 149 3.98 13.04 9.95
C SER A 149 3.59 13.39 8.51
N ALA A 150 4.20 14.42 7.92
CA ALA A 150 3.89 14.83 6.55
C ALA A 150 4.26 13.75 5.52
N ASP A 151 5.45 13.17 5.66
CA ASP A 151 5.94 12.06 4.82
C ASP A 151 5.05 10.82 4.95
N LEU A 152 4.67 10.46 6.19
CA LEU A 152 3.74 9.36 6.44
C LEU A 152 2.37 9.57 5.75
N LEU A 153 1.80 10.77 5.88
CA LEU A 153 0.50 11.08 5.28
C LEU A 153 0.55 11.13 3.75
N GLU A 154 1.65 11.62 3.18
CA GLU A 154 1.90 11.54 1.74
C GLU A 154 2.01 10.08 1.29
N GLY A 155 2.69 9.23 2.04
CA GLY A 155 2.76 7.79 1.79
C GLY A 155 1.37 7.12 1.76
N VAL A 156 0.47 7.51 2.67
CA VAL A 156 -0.95 7.05 2.65
C VAL A 156 -1.66 7.50 1.37
N ASP A 157 -1.56 8.79 1.05
CA ASP A 157 -2.23 9.36 -0.13
C ASP A 157 -1.74 8.66 -1.41
N ASP A 158 -0.43 8.48 -1.55
CA ASP A 158 0.19 7.85 -2.71
C ASP A 158 -0.17 6.36 -2.82
N ALA A 159 -0.20 5.62 -1.71
CA ALA A 159 -0.65 4.23 -1.69
C ALA A 159 -2.09 4.08 -2.21
N ILE A 160 -2.99 4.96 -1.78
CA ILE A 160 -4.40 4.92 -2.19
C ILE A 160 -4.57 5.38 -3.64
N VAL A 161 -3.86 6.43 -4.08
CA VAL A 161 -3.86 6.86 -5.49
C VAL A 161 -3.38 5.73 -6.40
N ARG A 162 -2.34 4.99 -6.00
CA ARG A 162 -1.85 3.81 -6.72
C ARG A 162 -2.85 2.64 -6.75
N ALA A 163 -3.65 2.48 -5.69
CA ALA A 163 -4.68 1.45 -5.59
C ALA A 163 -5.88 1.70 -6.51
N VAL A 164 -6.34 2.95 -6.61
CA VAL A 164 -7.47 3.33 -7.50
C VAL A 164 -7.04 3.62 -8.95
N GLY A 165 -5.73 3.75 -9.17
CA GLY A 165 -5.13 3.96 -10.49
C GLY A 165 -4.93 2.66 -11.29
N ALA A 166 -4.71 2.83 -12.59
CA ALA A 166 -4.36 1.73 -13.48
C ALA A 166 -2.97 1.16 -13.17
N GLY A 167 -2.79 -0.13 -13.42
CA GLY A 167 -1.50 -0.79 -13.18
C GLY A 167 -1.49 -2.26 -13.57
N VAL A 168 -0.31 -2.86 -13.47
CA VAL A 168 -0.07 -4.28 -13.73
C VAL A 168 0.64 -4.87 -12.52
N THR A 169 0.15 -6.01 -12.05
CA THR A 169 0.81 -6.80 -11.00
C THR A 169 1.25 -8.12 -11.60
N LEU A 170 2.53 -8.46 -11.39
CA LEU A 170 3.12 -9.75 -11.71
C LEU A 170 3.45 -10.46 -10.40
N THR A 171 3.03 -11.72 -10.26
CA THR A 171 3.39 -12.57 -9.13
C THR A 171 3.92 -13.91 -9.64
N GLY A 172 4.79 -14.54 -8.87
CA GLY A 172 5.24 -15.90 -9.15
C GLY A 172 6.03 -16.50 -7.99
N HIS A 173 6.44 -17.76 -8.13
CA HIS A 173 7.16 -18.48 -7.09
C HIS A 173 8.57 -18.88 -7.56
N HIS A 174 9.53 -18.81 -6.65
CA HIS A 174 10.86 -19.37 -6.85
C HIS A 174 10.90 -20.87 -6.52
N GLY A 175 10.30 -21.70 -7.37
CA GLY A 175 10.26 -23.15 -7.17
C GLY A 175 9.81 -23.55 -5.75
N LEU A 176 10.16 -24.77 -5.32
CA LEU A 176 9.66 -25.31 -4.04
C LEU A 176 10.32 -24.73 -2.77
N ARG A 177 11.33 -23.84 -2.87
CA ARG A 177 12.18 -23.48 -1.71
C ARG A 177 12.54 -22.01 -1.53
N ARG A 178 12.19 -21.09 -2.43
CA ARG A 178 12.68 -19.70 -2.40
C ARG A 178 11.60 -18.62 -2.30
N GLY A 179 10.39 -18.99 -1.89
CA GLY A 179 9.30 -18.03 -1.65
C GLY A 179 8.70 -17.44 -2.92
N GLU A 180 7.88 -16.42 -2.74
CA GLU A 180 7.20 -15.68 -3.81
C GLU A 180 7.99 -14.43 -4.21
N TRP A 181 7.92 -14.10 -5.50
CA TRP A 181 8.33 -12.80 -6.02
C TRP A 181 7.10 -12.06 -6.54
N GLN A 182 7.17 -10.73 -6.47
CA GLN A 182 6.13 -9.87 -6.98
C GLN A 182 6.71 -8.57 -7.53
N LEU A 183 6.07 -8.05 -8.57
CA LEU A 183 6.31 -6.72 -9.10
C LEU A 183 4.98 -6.03 -9.37
N ARG A 184 4.89 -4.76 -9.01
CA ARG A 184 3.76 -3.89 -9.25
C ARG A 184 4.23 -2.70 -10.05
N TRP A 185 3.58 -2.47 -11.18
CA TRP A 185 3.78 -1.31 -12.03
C TRP A 185 2.53 -0.44 -12.00
N TYR A 186 2.73 0.87 -12.04
CA TYR A 186 1.67 1.87 -11.97
C TYR A 186 1.72 2.75 -13.21
N ALA A 187 0.57 3.24 -13.66
CA ALA A 187 0.50 4.13 -14.83
C ALA A 187 1.29 5.45 -14.69
N SER A 188 1.72 5.81 -13.47
CA SER A 188 2.66 6.90 -13.22
C SER A 188 4.09 6.61 -13.71
N GLY A 189 4.38 5.38 -14.14
CA GLY A 189 5.72 4.91 -14.48
C GLY A 189 6.52 4.37 -13.29
N GLN A 190 5.98 4.48 -12.07
CA GLN A 190 6.60 3.89 -10.88
C GLN A 190 6.44 2.36 -10.90
N ALA A 191 7.41 1.67 -10.32
CA ALA A 191 7.35 0.25 -10.08
C ALA A 191 7.96 -0.11 -8.72
N VAL A 192 7.39 -1.12 -8.07
CA VAL A 192 7.85 -1.64 -6.77
C VAL A 192 7.84 -3.16 -6.83
N GLY A 193 8.87 -3.80 -6.28
CA GLY A 193 8.96 -5.26 -6.21
C GLY A 193 9.80 -5.72 -5.02
N SER A 194 9.62 -6.98 -4.63
CA SER A 194 10.32 -7.56 -3.47
C SER A 194 11.50 -8.47 -3.86
N ASP A 195 11.43 -9.13 -5.02
CA ASP A 195 12.50 -9.97 -5.58
C ASP A 195 12.28 -10.13 -7.10
N THR A 196 13.25 -10.72 -7.79
CA THR A 196 13.21 -11.00 -9.24
C THR A 196 13.50 -12.47 -9.52
N PRO A 197 12.75 -13.13 -10.42
CA PRO A 197 12.97 -14.53 -10.76
C PRO A 197 14.33 -14.74 -11.43
N LEU A 198 14.86 -15.95 -11.31
CA LEU A 198 16.18 -16.29 -11.84
C LEU A 198 16.25 -16.02 -13.35
N GLY A 199 17.26 -15.25 -13.76
CA GLY A 199 17.49 -14.90 -15.17
C GLY A 199 16.64 -13.72 -15.66
N TRP A 200 15.96 -13.01 -14.75
CA TRP A 200 15.22 -11.78 -15.05
C TRP A 200 15.70 -10.65 -14.16
N THR A 201 15.84 -9.48 -14.74
CA THR A 201 16.10 -8.23 -14.03
C THR A 201 14.79 -7.51 -13.70
N PHE A 202 14.85 -6.61 -12.72
CA PHE A 202 13.73 -5.74 -12.36
C PHE A 202 13.25 -4.94 -13.58
N ASP A 203 14.18 -4.33 -14.33
CA ASP A 203 13.86 -3.51 -15.50
C ASP A 203 13.20 -4.31 -16.63
N GLU A 204 13.56 -5.60 -16.82
CA GLU A 204 12.90 -6.46 -17.80
C GLU A 204 11.44 -6.72 -17.43
N LEU A 205 11.15 -6.94 -16.15
CA LEU A 205 9.79 -7.11 -15.64
C LEU A 205 8.99 -5.80 -15.72
N VAL A 206 9.61 -4.64 -15.45
CA VAL A 206 9.00 -3.32 -15.63
C VAL A 206 8.60 -3.11 -17.09
N ARG A 207 9.53 -3.36 -18.03
CA ARG A 207 9.24 -3.28 -19.46
C ARG A 207 8.13 -4.24 -19.90
N ALA A 208 8.08 -5.44 -19.31
CA ALA A 208 6.99 -6.37 -19.57
C ALA A 208 5.64 -5.82 -19.08
N CYS A 209 5.60 -5.20 -17.90
CA CYS A 209 4.38 -4.54 -17.40
C CYS A 209 3.91 -3.41 -18.31
N GLU A 210 4.82 -2.56 -18.80
CA GLU A 210 4.51 -1.48 -19.74
C GLU A 210 3.91 -2.04 -21.04
N GLN A 211 4.48 -3.12 -21.58
CA GLN A 211 3.93 -3.78 -22.77
C GLN A 211 2.54 -4.36 -22.51
N ILE A 212 2.32 -5.01 -21.36
CA ILE A 212 1.01 -5.55 -20.98
C ILE A 212 -0.02 -4.43 -20.84
N ALA A 213 0.35 -3.31 -20.22
CA ALA A 213 -0.53 -2.14 -20.06
C ALA A 213 -0.95 -1.56 -21.43
N GLN A 214 -0.13 -1.73 -22.47
CA GLN A 214 -0.42 -1.32 -23.85
C GLN A 214 -1.13 -2.42 -24.67
N GLY A 215 -1.55 -3.53 -24.04
CA GLY A 215 -2.23 -4.66 -24.70
C GLY A 215 -1.28 -5.68 -25.35
N GLY A 216 0.03 -5.54 -25.13
CA GLY A 216 1.06 -6.48 -25.57
C GLY A 216 1.04 -7.79 -24.79
N ARG A 217 1.79 -8.78 -25.31
CA ARG A 217 1.97 -10.10 -24.70
C ARG A 217 3.47 -10.45 -24.64
N PRO A 218 4.23 -9.80 -23.74
CA PRO A 218 5.66 -10.09 -23.59
C PRO A 218 5.89 -11.54 -23.16
N ALA A 219 7.10 -12.02 -23.39
CA ALA A 219 7.57 -13.20 -22.66
C ALA A 219 7.58 -12.87 -21.15
N LEU A 220 7.24 -13.85 -20.32
CA LEU A 220 7.27 -13.74 -18.87
C LEU A 220 7.98 -14.96 -18.27
N PRO A 221 8.52 -14.84 -17.05
CA PRO A 221 8.96 -15.99 -16.29
C PRO A 221 7.87 -17.07 -16.24
N ARG A 222 8.25 -18.34 -16.36
CA ARG A 222 7.28 -19.43 -16.33
C ARG A 222 6.53 -19.45 -15.00
N GLY A 223 5.20 -19.56 -15.06
CA GLY A 223 4.35 -19.57 -13.87
C GLY A 223 4.06 -18.17 -13.31
N THR A 224 4.35 -17.11 -14.06
CA THR A 224 3.91 -15.75 -13.71
C THR A 224 2.39 -15.66 -13.82
N GLU A 225 1.75 -15.20 -12.76
CA GLU A 225 0.37 -14.73 -12.78
C GLU A 225 0.37 -13.22 -13.08
N VAL A 226 -0.58 -12.80 -13.92
CA VAL A 226 -0.68 -11.41 -14.37
C VAL A 226 -2.05 -10.89 -13.98
N SER A 227 -2.06 -9.76 -13.27
CA SER A 227 -3.27 -9.00 -12.98
C SER A 227 -3.15 -7.61 -13.59
N VAL A 228 -4.13 -7.23 -14.41
CA VAL A 228 -4.21 -5.89 -15.02
C VAL A 228 -5.41 -5.18 -14.43
N ARG A 229 -5.19 -3.96 -13.95
CA ARG A 229 -6.27 -3.12 -13.41
C ARG A 229 -6.42 -1.83 -14.20
N ALA A 230 -7.67 -1.47 -14.46
CA ALA A 230 -8.07 -0.19 -15.00
C ALA A 230 -8.20 0.86 -13.88
N THR A 231 -8.15 2.14 -14.27
CA THR A 231 -8.41 3.26 -13.36
C THR A 231 -9.89 3.29 -12.94
N TRP A 232 -10.14 3.72 -11.71
CA TRP A 232 -11.50 3.95 -11.20
C TRP A 232 -12.17 5.16 -11.85
N PHE A 233 -11.37 6.12 -12.31
CA PHE A 233 -11.85 7.39 -12.84
C PHE A 233 -11.33 7.59 -14.27
N PRO A 234 -11.92 6.93 -15.28
CA PRO A 234 -11.54 7.12 -16.67
C PRO A 234 -11.90 8.54 -17.14
N GLY A 235 -10.95 9.23 -17.78
CA GLY A 235 -11.15 10.59 -18.32
C GLY A 235 -10.57 11.74 -17.49
N SER A 236 -9.63 11.45 -16.58
CA SER A 236 -8.70 12.44 -16.01
C SER A 236 -7.64 12.88 -17.02
#